data_AF-A0A2V5TRS3-F1
#
_entry.id   AF-A0A2V5TRS3-F1
#
_cell.length_a   1.000
_cell.length_b   1.000
_cell.length_c   1.000
_cell.angle_alpha   90.00
_cell.angle_beta   90.00
_cell.angle_gamma   90.00
#
_symmetry.space_group_name_H-M   'P 1'
#
loop_
_entity.id
_entity.type
_entity.pdbx_description
1 polymer ?
#
loop_
_entity_poly.entity_id
_entity_poly.type
_entity_poly.pdbx_seq_one_letter_code
_entity_poly.pdbx_strand_id
1 'polypeptide(L)'
;MGISTFDFGKQIVTLANPRYSARVLQPDFQRKKSRPRIPAWFFAGFLGGFTGLLSGQQVETLPGTQPLTWEGDLSTRMVEGIDRFLLREIERSVEQRQKLWHRDFSSREAYEKSVRPNRDRLQKCIGAVDPRLRVSALQ
;
A
#
# COMPACT_ATOMS: atom_id res chain seq x y z
N MET A 1 33.50 4.35 -31.30
CA MET A 1 32.44 5.20 -30.72
C MET A 1 31.39 4.26 -30.14
N GLY A 2 31.64 3.76 -28.92
CA GLY A 2 30.83 2.70 -28.30
C GLY A 2 29.78 3.32 -27.39
N ILE A 3 28.51 3.11 -27.71
CA ILE A 3 27.38 3.54 -26.87
C ILE A 3 27.21 2.46 -25.80
N SER A 4 27.57 2.79 -24.57
CA SER A 4 27.30 1.98 -23.39
C SER A 4 25.79 1.89 -23.16
N THR A 5 25.22 0.71 -23.39
CA THR A 5 23.86 0.39 -22.96
C THR A 5 23.86 0.23 -21.44
N PHE A 6 23.30 1.23 -20.75
CA PHE A 6 23.13 1.20 -19.30
C PHE A 6 21.96 0.27 -18.95
N ASP A 7 22.27 -0.96 -18.53
CA ASP A 7 21.31 -1.97 -18.05
C ASP A 7 20.87 -1.62 -16.62
N PHE A 8 19.79 -0.84 -16.51
CA PHE A 8 19.18 -0.42 -15.25
C PHE A 8 18.40 -1.56 -14.54
N GLY A 9 18.22 -2.71 -15.18
CA GLY A 9 17.27 -3.74 -14.77
C GLY A 9 17.81 -4.80 -13.81
N LYS A 10 19.14 -4.92 -13.64
CA LYS A 10 19.75 -6.08 -12.94
C LYS A 10 20.44 -5.78 -11.60
N GLN A 11 20.49 -4.52 -11.16
CA GLN A 11 21.22 -4.15 -9.93
C GLN A 11 20.36 -3.91 -8.69
N ILE A 12 19.02 -3.98 -8.77
CA ILE A 12 18.16 -3.56 -7.66
C ILE A 12 17.89 -4.70 -6.65
N VAL A 13 18.12 -5.97 -6.99
CA VAL A 13 17.55 -7.10 -6.21
C VAL A 13 18.49 -7.71 -5.16
N THR A 14 19.79 -7.36 -5.11
CA THR A 14 20.73 -8.07 -4.22
C THR A 14 21.63 -7.14 -3.42
N LEU A 15 21.05 -6.27 -2.59
CA LEU A 15 21.70 -5.72 -1.40
C LEU A 15 20.61 -5.52 -0.35
N ALA A 16 20.86 -5.92 0.90
CA ALA A 16 20.00 -5.62 2.04
C ALA A 16 19.61 -4.14 2.00
N ASN A 17 18.36 -3.85 1.61
CA ASN A 17 17.95 -2.52 1.18
C ASN A 17 17.69 -1.65 2.42
N PRO A 18 18.54 -0.64 2.72
CA PRO A 18 18.39 0.19 3.89
C PRO A 18 17.17 1.12 3.83
N ARG A 19 16.42 1.17 2.72
CA ARG A 19 15.22 2.01 2.60
C ARG A 19 14.09 1.62 3.56
N TYR A 20 14.03 0.35 3.97
CA TYR A 20 13.04 -0.12 4.95
C TYR A 20 13.49 0.05 6.41
N SER A 21 14.69 0.61 6.63
CA SER A 21 15.14 1.06 7.95
C SER A 21 14.60 2.44 8.35
N ALA A 22 13.66 2.98 7.55
CA ALA A 22 12.93 4.17 7.94
C ALA A 22 12.28 3.88 9.29
N ARG A 23 12.75 4.63 10.30
CA ARG A 23 12.05 4.92 11.55
C ARG A 23 10.58 5.08 11.20
N VAL A 24 9.82 4.00 11.29
CA VAL A 24 8.36 4.04 11.27
C VAL A 24 8.07 5.16 12.26
N LEU A 25 7.25 6.13 11.88
CA LEU A 25 6.57 6.95 12.87
C LEU A 25 5.76 5.96 13.69
N GLN A 26 6.43 5.28 14.63
CA GLN A 26 5.82 4.63 15.74
C GLN A 26 5.13 5.82 16.38
N PRO A 27 3.78 5.93 16.32
CA PRO A 27 3.15 6.81 17.27
C PRO A 27 3.74 6.39 18.61
N ASP A 28 4.41 7.34 19.25
CA ASP A 28 4.90 7.24 20.60
C ASP A 28 3.65 7.04 21.46
N PHE A 29 3.10 5.83 21.45
CA PHE A 29 2.19 5.32 22.47
C PHE A 29 3.06 5.12 23.70
N GLN A 30 3.56 6.23 24.21
CA GLN A 30 4.05 6.38 25.56
C GLN A 30 2.86 6.07 26.43
N ARG A 31 2.63 4.77 26.68
CA ARG A 31 1.78 4.32 27.79
C ARG A 31 2.41 4.96 29.01
N LYS A 32 1.88 6.10 29.44
CA LYS A 32 2.29 6.77 30.68
C LYS A 32 2.04 5.77 31.79
N LYS A 33 3.07 5.03 32.19
CA LYS A 33 3.01 4.08 33.29
C LYS A 33 2.99 4.90 34.57
N SER A 34 1.85 5.50 34.87
CA SER A 34 1.56 6.03 36.19
C SER A 34 1.66 4.84 37.14
N ARG A 35 2.73 4.79 37.93
CA ARG A 35 2.85 3.86 39.05
C ARG A 35 2.08 4.50 40.21
N PRO A 36 0.81 4.14 40.48
CA PRO A 36 0.19 4.58 41.72
C PRO A 36 1.00 3.98 42.87
N ARG A 37 1.41 4.81 43.83
CA ARG A 37 2.04 4.35 45.07
C ARG A 37 0.94 3.77 45.96
N ILE A 38 0.57 2.51 45.70
CA ILE A 38 -0.41 1.78 46.50
C ILE A 38 0.29 1.32 47.79
N PRO A 39 -0.22 1.65 48.99
CA PRO A 39 0.33 1.20 50.27
C PRO A 39 0.29 -0.33 50.39
N ALA A 40 1.34 -0.93 50.98
CA ALA A 40 1.49 -2.39 51.10
C ALA A 40 0.31 -3.11 51.79
N TRP A 41 -0.47 -2.39 52.61
CA TRP A 41 -1.65 -2.92 53.31
C TRP A 41 -2.86 -3.17 52.40
N PHE A 42 -2.91 -2.62 51.19
CA PHE A 42 -3.99 -2.88 50.22
C PHE A 42 -3.92 -4.29 49.59
N PHE A 43 -2.79 -5.01 49.70
CA PHE A 43 -2.65 -6.36 49.15
C PHE A 43 -2.87 -7.49 50.18
N ALA A 44 -2.81 -7.20 51.48
CA ALA A 44 -2.92 -8.23 52.52
C ALA A 44 -4.34 -8.82 52.67
N GLY A 45 -5.38 -8.06 52.32
CA GLY A 45 -6.78 -8.54 52.31
C GLY A 45 -7.23 -9.17 50.98
N PHE A 46 -6.46 -8.99 49.90
CA PHE A 46 -6.85 -9.41 48.54
C PHE A 46 -6.17 -10.71 48.08
N LEU A 47 -5.11 -11.14 48.78
CA LEU A 47 -4.32 -12.32 48.41
C LEU A 47 -5.01 -13.66 48.74
N GLY A 48 -6.04 -13.67 49.60
CA GLY A 48 -6.79 -14.88 49.98
C GLY A 48 -8.04 -15.18 49.14
N GLY A 49 -8.55 -14.19 48.37
CA GLY A 49 -9.82 -14.32 47.65
C GLY A 49 -9.73 -14.24 46.12
N PHE A 50 -8.55 -13.92 45.56
CA PHE A 50 -8.38 -13.64 44.13
C PHE A 50 -7.39 -14.60 43.45
N THR A 51 -7.28 -15.84 43.92
CA THR A 51 -6.47 -16.89 43.27
C THR A 51 -7.22 -17.67 42.18
N GLY A 52 -8.52 -17.40 41.97
CA GLY A 52 -9.38 -18.17 41.06
C GLY A 52 -9.57 -17.61 39.64
N LEU A 53 -8.96 -16.49 39.26
CA LEU A 53 -9.25 -15.80 37.99
C LEU A 53 -7.99 -15.48 37.16
N LEU A 54 -7.03 -16.40 37.14
CA LEU A 54 -5.94 -16.40 36.14
C LEU A 54 -6.21 -17.44 35.04
N SER A 55 -7.45 -17.55 34.56
CA SER A 55 -7.68 -18.13 33.25
C SER A 55 -7.24 -17.11 32.21
N GLY A 56 -6.10 -17.37 31.56
CA GLY A 56 -5.68 -16.60 30.39
C GLY A 56 -6.82 -16.60 29.37
N GLN A 57 -7.24 -15.40 28.96
CA GLN A 57 -8.31 -15.22 27.99
C GLN A 57 -7.92 -15.95 26.71
N GLN A 58 -8.59 -17.07 26.44
CA GLN A 58 -8.35 -17.88 25.25
C GLN A 58 -8.70 -16.99 24.05
N VAL A 59 -7.73 -16.80 23.14
CA VAL A 59 -7.93 -15.98 21.93
C VAL A 59 -8.93 -16.72 21.05
N GLU A 60 -10.20 -16.41 21.24
CA GLU A 60 -11.29 -16.96 20.43
C GLU A 60 -11.20 -16.29 19.06
N THR A 61 -10.76 -17.06 18.07
CA THR A 61 -10.68 -16.60 16.69
C THR A 61 -12.08 -16.44 16.13
N LEU A 62 -12.34 -15.34 15.40
CA LEU A 62 -13.61 -15.14 14.72
C LEU A 62 -13.89 -16.33 13.78
N PRO A 63 -15.16 -16.76 13.63
CA PRO A 63 -15.51 -17.85 12.71
C PRO A 63 -14.95 -17.62 11.31
N GLY A 64 -14.24 -18.62 10.78
CA GLY A 64 -13.60 -18.54 9.45
C GLY A 64 -12.26 -17.79 9.42
N THR A 65 -11.69 -17.43 10.57
CA THR A 65 -10.35 -16.80 10.65
C THR A 65 -9.32 -17.71 11.30
N GLN A 66 -8.05 -17.49 10.98
CA GLN A 66 -6.92 -18.12 11.64
C GLN A 66 -6.15 -17.06 12.45
N PRO A 67 -5.56 -17.43 13.59
CA PRO A 67 -4.77 -16.49 14.37
C PRO A 67 -3.54 -16.07 13.56
N LEU A 68 -3.21 -14.78 13.57
CA LEU A 68 -2.01 -14.28 12.91
C LEU A 68 -0.79 -14.61 13.78
N THR A 69 -0.06 -15.66 13.42
CA THR A 69 1.11 -16.14 14.18
C THR A 69 2.43 -15.54 13.70
N TRP A 70 2.41 -14.45 12.93
CA TRP A 70 3.64 -13.88 12.37
C TRP A 70 4.43 -13.11 13.43
N GLU A 71 5.74 -13.33 13.47
CA GLU A 71 6.66 -12.67 14.37
C GLU A 71 7.40 -11.49 13.70
N GLY A 72 7.87 -10.53 14.50
CA GLY A 72 8.66 -9.37 14.03
C GLY A 72 7.83 -8.13 13.66
N ASP A 73 8.42 -7.19 12.92
CA ASP A 73 7.74 -5.99 12.46
C ASP A 73 6.88 -6.27 11.21
N LEU A 74 5.59 -6.50 11.46
CA LEU A 74 4.59 -6.75 10.42
C LEU A 74 4.48 -5.58 9.43
N SER A 75 4.76 -4.35 9.85
CA SER A 75 4.68 -3.16 9.00
C SER A 75 5.73 -3.22 7.91
N THR A 76 6.98 -3.53 8.29
CA THR A 76 8.09 -3.73 7.35
C THR A 76 7.76 -4.83 6.34
N ARG A 77 7.27 -5.98 6.83
CA ARG A 77 6.86 -7.10 5.95
C ARG A 77 5.75 -6.71 4.97
N MET A 78 4.76 -5.93 5.40
CA MET A 78 3.70 -5.44 4.51
C MET A 78 4.24 -4.51 3.44
N VAL A 79 5.09 -3.54 3.82
CA VAL A 79 5.68 -2.58 2.88
C VAL A 79 6.53 -3.29 1.83
N GLU A 80 7.36 -4.26 2.23
CA GLU A 80 8.13 -5.08 1.29
C GLU A 80 7.24 -5.88 0.32
N GLY A 81 6.12 -6.40 0.81
CA GLY A 81 5.13 -7.09 -0.01
C GLY A 81 4.46 -6.17 -1.02
N ILE A 82 4.07 -4.97 -0.59
CA ILE A 82 3.47 -3.94 -1.45
C ILE A 82 4.46 -3.50 -2.53
N ASP A 83 5.71 -3.21 -2.16
CA ASP A 83 6.75 -2.79 -3.11
C ASP A 83 6.95 -3.86 -4.20
N ARG A 84 7.14 -5.11 -3.80
CA ARG A 84 7.29 -6.25 -4.73
C ARG A 84 6.09 -6.39 -5.67
N PHE A 85 4.87 -6.26 -5.13
CA PHE A 85 3.66 -6.31 -5.93
C PHE A 85 3.62 -5.17 -6.95
N LEU A 86 3.84 -3.93 -6.52
CA LEU A 86 3.76 -2.75 -7.38
C LEU A 86 4.83 -2.77 -8.47
N LEU A 87 6.06 -3.18 -8.17
CA LEU A 87 7.12 -3.32 -9.18
C LEU A 87 6.71 -4.32 -10.27
N ARG A 88 6.18 -5.48 -9.88
CA ARG A 88 5.66 -6.47 -10.83
C ARG A 88 4.49 -5.93 -11.66
N GLU A 89 3.57 -5.18 -11.06
CA GLU A 89 2.45 -4.59 -11.81
C GLU A 89 2.91 -3.45 -12.74
N ILE A 90 3.96 -2.69 -12.38
CA ILE A 90 4.57 -1.69 -13.26
C ILE A 90 5.17 -2.37 -14.51
N GLU A 91 5.91 -3.46 -14.33
CA GLU A 91 6.44 -4.24 -15.45
C GLU A 91 5.32 -4.76 -16.36
N ARG A 92 4.30 -5.40 -15.76
CA ARG A 92 3.11 -5.89 -16.50
C ARG A 92 2.35 -4.77 -17.21
N SER A 93 2.30 -3.57 -16.64
CA SER A 93 1.57 -2.43 -17.20
C SER A 93 1.99 -2.08 -18.63
N VAL A 94 3.28 -2.23 -18.94
CA VAL A 94 3.82 -1.93 -20.28
C VAL A 94 3.15 -2.82 -21.34
N GLU A 95 3.14 -4.13 -21.11
CA GLU A 95 2.55 -5.12 -22.02
C GLU A 95 1.02 -4.98 -22.09
N GLN A 96 0.34 -4.81 -20.95
CA GLN A 96 -1.12 -4.71 -20.94
C GLN A 96 -1.61 -3.45 -21.65
N ARG A 97 -0.86 -2.34 -21.57
CA ARG A 97 -1.23 -1.10 -22.26
C ARG A 97 -1.22 -1.27 -23.78
N GLN A 98 -0.28 -2.04 -24.34
CA GLN A 98 -0.20 -2.24 -25.78
C GLN A 98 -1.45 -2.93 -26.36
N LYS A 99 -2.09 -3.80 -25.59
CA LYS A 99 -3.33 -4.51 -25.99
C LYS A 99 -4.54 -3.60 -26.19
N LEU A 100 -4.53 -2.42 -25.57
CA LEU A 100 -5.65 -1.47 -25.64
C LEU A 100 -5.31 -0.24 -26.51
N TRP A 101 -4.03 0.03 -26.77
CA TRP A 101 -3.56 1.25 -27.43
C TRP A 101 -2.89 0.96 -28.77
N HIS A 102 -3.70 0.59 -29.76
CA HIS A 102 -3.28 0.37 -31.16
C HIS A 102 -3.11 1.69 -31.93
N ARG A 103 -2.13 2.50 -31.54
CA ARG A 103 -1.89 3.82 -32.12
C ARG A 103 -1.31 3.70 -33.53
N ASP A 104 -1.98 4.32 -34.49
CA ASP A 104 -1.46 4.50 -35.85
C ASP A 104 -0.72 5.84 -35.93
N PHE A 105 0.55 5.81 -36.33
CA PHE A 105 1.40 7.00 -36.43
C PHE A 105 1.65 7.43 -37.88
N SER A 106 0.97 6.83 -38.86
CA SER A 106 1.15 7.13 -40.29
C SER A 106 0.71 8.55 -40.66
N SER A 107 -0.33 9.08 -40.01
CA SER A 107 -0.79 10.46 -40.14
C SER A 107 -1.49 10.92 -38.87
N ARG A 108 -1.77 12.22 -38.79
CA ARG A 108 -2.55 12.79 -37.68
C ARG A 108 -3.97 12.22 -37.65
N GLU A 109 -4.63 12.16 -38.80
CA GLU A 109 -6.00 11.66 -38.94
C GLU A 109 -6.08 10.18 -38.56
N ALA A 110 -5.10 9.38 -39.00
CA ALA A 110 -4.99 7.97 -38.64
C ALA A 110 -4.81 7.79 -37.13
N TYR A 111 -3.94 8.59 -36.51
CA TYR A 111 -3.75 8.62 -35.06
C TYR A 111 -5.05 8.93 -34.32
N GLU A 112 -5.72 10.02 -34.70
CA GLU A 112 -6.98 10.46 -34.07
C GLU A 112 -8.07 9.38 -34.16
N LYS A 113 -8.18 8.68 -35.29
CA LYS A 113 -9.09 7.55 -35.47
C LYS A 113 -8.70 6.36 -34.59
N SER A 114 -7.42 6.02 -34.54
CA SER A 114 -6.92 4.86 -33.80
C SER A 114 -7.15 4.96 -32.28
N VAL A 115 -7.06 6.17 -31.71
CA VAL A 115 -7.24 6.40 -30.26
C VAL A 115 -8.66 6.73 -29.85
N ARG A 116 -9.58 6.96 -30.80
CA ARG A 116 -10.97 7.38 -30.55
C ARG A 116 -11.68 6.47 -29.52
N PRO A 117 -11.65 5.12 -29.63
CA PRO A 117 -12.38 4.27 -28.68
C PRO A 117 -11.93 4.45 -27.22
N ASN A 118 -10.63 4.64 -27.01
CA ASN A 118 -10.07 4.88 -25.67
C ASN A 118 -10.47 6.25 -25.12
N ARG A 119 -10.52 7.28 -25.98
CA ARG A 119 -10.96 8.63 -25.60
C ARG A 119 -12.44 8.63 -25.23
N ASP A 120 -13.28 7.95 -25.99
CA ASP A 120 -14.72 7.85 -25.72
C ASP A 120 -14.99 7.11 -24.41
N ARG A 121 -14.23 6.04 -24.14
CA ARG A 121 -14.29 5.33 -22.85
C ARG A 121 -13.84 6.23 -21.70
N LEU A 122 -12.72 6.95 -21.87
CA LEU A 122 -12.22 7.88 -20.85
C LEU A 122 -13.24 8.98 -20.56
N GLN A 123 -13.85 9.55 -21.59
CA GLN A 123 -14.87 10.59 -21.48
C GLN A 123 -16.03 10.14 -20.58
N LYS A 124 -16.49 8.90 -20.75
CA LYS A 124 -17.52 8.30 -19.88
C LYS A 124 -17.03 8.11 -18.45
N CYS A 125 -15.83 7.55 -18.27
CA CYS A 125 -15.27 7.30 -16.94
C CYS A 125 -15.06 8.57 -16.10
N ILE A 126 -14.69 9.68 -16.72
CA ILE A 126 -14.47 10.96 -16.03
C ILE A 126 -15.72 11.84 -15.96
N GLY A 127 -16.87 11.36 -16.45
CA GLY A 127 -18.11 12.13 -16.48
C GLY A 127 -18.13 13.31 -17.47
N ALA A 128 -17.20 13.38 -18.41
CA ALA A 128 -17.14 14.45 -19.42
C ALA A 128 -18.12 14.21 -20.59
N VAL A 129 -19.32 13.72 -20.30
CA VAL A 129 -20.33 13.34 -21.30
C VAL A 129 -21.15 14.52 -21.80
N ASP A 130 -21.26 15.57 -20.99
CA ASP A 130 -22.04 16.75 -21.33
C ASP A 130 -21.32 17.68 -22.32
N PRO A 131 -22.07 18.38 -23.20
CA PRO A 131 -21.49 19.37 -24.08
C PRO A 131 -20.74 20.45 -23.31
N ARG A 132 -19.53 20.78 -23.76
CA ARG A 132 -18.77 21.89 -23.20
C ARG A 132 -19.41 23.21 -23.60
N LEU A 133 -19.71 24.07 -22.61
CA LEU A 133 -20.11 25.45 -22.84
C LEU A 133 -18.94 26.24 -23.43
N ARG A 134 -19.22 27.16 -24.35
CA ARG A 134 -18.19 28.06 -24.90
C ARG A 134 -17.72 29.03 -23.81
N VAL A 135 -16.41 29.21 -23.70
CA VAL A 135 -15.82 30.23 -22.83
C VAL A 135 -15.88 31.57 -23.58
N SER A 136 -16.70 32.52 -23.10
CA SER A 136 -16.86 33.86 -23.70
C SER A 136 -15.85 34.88 -23.20
N ALA A 137 -15.09 34.57 -22.15
CA ALA A 137 -14.23 35.52 -21.44
C ALA A 137 -12.82 35.72 -22.05
N LEU A 138 -12.52 35.12 -23.19
CA LEU A 138 -11.20 35.15 -23.85
C LEU A 138 -11.24 35.77 -25.27
N GLN A 139 -12.17 36.69 -25.51
CA GLN A 139 -12.24 37.46 -26.77
C GLN A 139 -11.41 38.74 -26.70
#